data_AF-A0A4U6UZV3-F1
#
_entry.id   AF-A0A4U6UZV3-F1
#
_cell.length_a   1.000
_cell.length_b   1.000
_cell.length_c   1.000
_cell.angle_alpha   90.00
_cell.angle_beta   90.00
_cell.angle_gamma   90.00
#
_symmetry.space_group_name_H-M   'P 1'
#
loop_
_entity.id
_entity.type
_entity.pdbx_description
1 polymer ?
#
loop_
_entity_poly.entity_id
_entity_poly.type
_entity_poly.pdbx_seq_one_letter_code
_entity_poly.pdbx_strand_id
1 'polypeptide(L)'
;MDSKTDVELRGLDIDVELDPEDLQPSVPLKKVPGGDLFEAARAGDCDRLALLLEAGANVNARDRWDSVALYYACLAGHAEAARMLLEAGAVCAERTFDGDRCHYAALNLRLRWLLKSFEARPPPLAPLPAALRATFLACPANRAAFLEMLQGSAGAEATALAAAAGFGPKDDPSSACLFPPDITFYLDGKPVEAHRVILCARSPFFEKKFKTDWKDRKEVRFSNQKLYYGALYSLIHFFYSDRLEVAVDDMENLARACKVCKCEELQKILDSEVVHQKYAEYKSARELDLDNSQKRFILQAQSLPEEDRLPSALQRILHTCLANSREEGYYSEDSNEMHKNLEEDLADLYIKVGDKVFHCHMVILASRSEYFRARLSRTVDFLEGSSGFQAAQNLPLLEEHDLSAEAFEKMLEYM
;
A
#
# COMPACT_ATOMS: atom_id res chain seq x y z
N MET A 1 32.34 68.73 0.22
CA MET A 1 31.85 69.57 -0.88
C MET A 1 31.54 68.71 -2.08
N ASP A 2 30.40 68.05 -2.17
CA ASP A 2 29.30 67.76 -1.26
C ASP A 2 28.31 66.97 -2.13
N SER A 3 27.93 65.78 -1.67
CA SER A 3 26.54 65.38 -1.38
C SER A 3 25.57 65.57 -2.54
N LYS A 4 25.07 64.47 -3.13
CA LYS A 4 23.79 63.87 -2.70
C LYS A 4 22.68 64.93 -2.63
N THR A 5 21.82 64.98 -3.66
CA THR A 5 20.48 64.37 -3.64
C THR A 5 19.68 64.83 -2.45
N ASP A 6 18.61 65.60 -2.69
CA ASP A 6 17.46 65.57 -1.81
C ASP A 6 16.38 64.68 -2.39
N VAL A 7 16.11 63.67 -1.58
CA VAL A 7 15.07 62.67 -1.63
C VAL A 7 13.85 63.27 -0.93
N GLU A 8 12.65 63.08 -1.48
CA GLU A 8 11.48 62.90 -0.64
C GLU A 8 10.72 61.63 -1.04
N LEU A 9 10.76 60.69 -0.11
CA LEU A 9 10.05 59.42 -0.01
C LEU A 9 8.61 59.64 0.50
N ARG A 10 7.69 58.78 0.08
CA ARG A 10 6.60 58.15 0.87
C ARG A 10 5.80 57.24 -0.06
N GLY A 11 5.55 55.97 0.21
CA GLY A 11 5.93 55.15 1.35
C GLY A 11 5.51 53.69 1.11
N LEU A 12 6.42 52.78 1.50
CA LEU A 12 6.22 51.42 2.03
C LEU A 12 5.06 50.58 1.48
N ASP A 13 5.21 50.10 0.25
CA ASP A 13 4.82 48.74 -0.11
C ASP A 13 5.94 47.80 0.37
N ILE A 14 5.61 46.83 1.23
CA ILE A 14 6.53 45.73 1.54
C ILE A 14 6.30 44.69 0.45
N ASP A 15 6.91 44.94 -0.71
CA ASP A 15 7.23 43.87 -1.64
C ASP A 15 8.30 43.02 -0.97
N VAL A 16 7.96 41.76 -0.65
CA VAL A 16 8.98 40.74 -0.40
C VAL A 16 9.57 40.43 -1.77
N GLU A 17 10.51 41.26 -2.21
CA GLU A 17 11.39 40.94 -3.32
C GLU A 17 12.22 39.74 -2.87
N LEU A 18 11.82 38.55 -3.33
CA LEU A 18 12.65 37.36 -3.25
C LEU A 18 13.84 37.61 -4.16
N ASP A 19 15.03 37.74 -3.57
CA ASP A 19 16.25 37.81 -4.36
C ASP A 19 16.43 36.48 -5.10
N PRO A 20 16.97 36.47 -6.33
CA PRO A 20 17.27 35.23 -7.05
C PRO A 20 18.22 34.29 -6.30
N GLU A 21 18.84 34.77 -5.21
CA GLU A 21 19.67 33.99 -4.27
C GLU A 21 18.84 33.16 -3.29
N ASP A 22 17.61 33.58 -2.94
CA ASP A 22 16.69 32.86 -2.03
C ASP A 22 16.06 31.61 -2.68
N LEU A 23 16.13 31.50 -4.01
CA LEU A 23 15.75 30.31 -4.77
C LEU A 23 16.88 29.26 -4.83
N GLN A 24 18.05 29.54 -4.22
CA GLN A 24 19.15 28.59 -4.20
C GLN A 24 19.01 27.59 -3.05
N PRO A 25 19.27 26.29 -3.28
CA PRO A 25 19.14 25.27 -2.25
C PRO A 25 20.08 25.57 -1.06
N SER A 26 19.53 25.55 0.15
CA SER A 26 20.22 25.83 1.42
C SER A 26 21.26 24.79 1.83
N VAL A 27 21.40 23.72 1.04
CA VAL A 27 22.44 22.70 1.16
C VAL A 27 23.27 22.76 -0.12
N PRO A 28 24.61 22.89 -0.05
CA PRO A 28 25.43 22.85 -1.25
C PRO A 28 25.23 21.50 -1.94
N LEU A 29 24.56 21.50 -3.10
CA LEU A 29 24.58 20.36 -4.01
C LEU A 29 26.03 20.10 -4.35
N LYS A 30 26.57 19.00 -3.84
CA LYS A 30 27.93 18.54 -4.15
C LYS A 30 27.98 18.36 -5.67
N LYS A 31 28.61 19.31 -6.38
CA LYS A 31 28.80 19.23 -7.83
C LYS A 31 29.45 17.89 -8.14
N VAL A 32 28.67 16.96 -8.68
CA VAL A 32 29.19 15.71 -9.20
C VAL A 32 30.16 16.09 -10.32
N PRO A 33 31.44 15.67 -10.28
CA PRO A 33 32.40 16.01 -11.32
C PRO A 33 31.87 15.47 -12.65
N GLY A 34 31.68 16.31 -13.67
CA GLY A 34 30.84 16.06 -14.86
C GLY A 34 30.98 14.68 -15.53
N GLY A 35 29.83 14.13 -15.95
CA GLY A 35 29.65 12.86 -16.65
C GLY A 35 28.33 12.18 -16.28
N ASP A 36 27.59 11.69 -17.26
CA ASP A 36 26.22 11.19 -17.12
C ASP A 36 26.17 9.73 -16.58
N LEU A 37 25.05 9.31 -15.97
CA LEU A 37 24.82 7.93 -15.50
C LEU A 37 25.05 6.91 -16.62
N PHE A 38 24.67 7.25 -17.85
CA PHE A 38 24.88 6.43 -19.04
C PHE A 38 26.37 6.27 -19.40
N GLU A 39 27.17 7.32 -19.25
CA GLU A 39 28.61 7.28 -19.53
C GLU A 39 29.34 6.43 -18.49
N ALA A 40 28.99 6.59 -17.21
CA ALA A 40 29.52 5.77 -16.13
C ALA A 40 29.20 4.28 -16.36
N ALA A 41 27.96 3.96 -16.72
CA ALA A 41 27.53 2.60 -17.06
C ALA A 41 28.26 2.03 -18.28
N ARG A 42 28.45 2.84 -19.33
CA ARG A 42 29.16 2.45 -20.55
C ARG A 42 30.65 2.22 -20.32
N ALA A 43 31.28 3.02 -19.45
CA ALA A 43 32.70 2.90 -19.11
C ALA A 43 32.98 1.81 -18.06
N GLY A 44 31.94 1.34 -17.37
CA GLY A 44 32.09 0.41 -16.24
C GLY A 44 32.68 1.07 -15.00
N ASP A 45 32.52 2.39 -14.86
CA ASP A 45 33.04 3.18 -13.73
C ASP A 45 32.13 2.99 -12.51
N CYS A 46 32.37 1.91 -11.77
CA CYS A 46 31.61 1.52 -10.59
C CYS A 46 31.66 2.58 -9.48
N ASP A 47 32.80 3.24 -9.27
CA ASP A 47 32.95 4.26 -8.22
C ASP A 47 32.07 5.47 -8.52
N ARG A 48 32.05 5.89 -9.79
CA ARG A 48 31.16 6.96 -10.25
C ARG A 48 29.69 6.58 -10.21
N LEU A 49 29.35 5.34 -10.58
CA LEU A 49 28.00 4.83 -10.44
C LEU A 49 27.54 4.83 -8.98
N ALA A 50 28.37 4.39 -8.04
CA ALA A 50 28.03 4.43 -6.61
C ALA A 50 27.66 5.85 -6.16
N LEU A 51 28.50 6.83 -6.48
CA LEU A 51 28.27 8.23 -6.12
C LEU A 51 26.97 8.80 -6.73
N LEU A 52 26.68 8.46 -8.00
CA LEU A 52 25.48 8.91 -8.69
C LEU A 52 24.20 8.26 -8.11
N LEU A 53 24.26 6.96 -7.80
CA LEU A 53 23.16 6.21 -7.22
C LEU A 53 22.87 6.67 -5.79
N GLU A 54 23.90 6.90 -4.97
CA GLU A 54 23.77 7.47 -3.62
C GLU A 54 23.18 8.89 -3.65
N ALA A 55 23.46 9.67 -4.70
CA ALA A 55 22.87 10.98 -4.90
C ALA A 55 21.40 10.95 -5.39
N GLY A 56 20.79 9.77 -5.53
CA GLY A 56 19.40 9.60 -5.93
C GLY A 56 19.16 9.70 -7.45
N ALA A 57 20.17 9.41 -8.28
CA ALA A 57 19.98 9.39 -9.73
C ALA A 57 18.90 8.37 -10.13
N ASN A 58 18.00 8.77 -11.03
CA ASN A 58 16.97 7.87 -11.55
C ASN A 58 17.61 6.79 -12.44
N VAL A 59 17.69 5.57 -11.92
CA VAL A 59 18.32 4.41 -12.57
C VAL A 59 17.66 4.02 -13.89
N ASN A 60 16.35 4.26 -14.00
CA ASN A 60 15.56 3.96 -15.20
C ASN A 60 15.33 5.20 -16.08
N ALA A 61 16.13 6.26 -15.88
CA ALA A 61 16.14 7.40 -16.79
C ALA A 61 16.49 6.97 -18.21
N ARG A 62 15.94 7.68 -19.19
CA ARG A 62 16.18 7.45 -20.60
C ARG A 62 16.99 8.59 -21.21
N ASP A 63 17.95 8.22 -22.04
CA ASP A 63 18.73 9.18 -22.81
C ASP A 63 17.99 9.63 -24.09
N ARG A 64 18.66 10.46 -24.90
CA ARG A 64 18.17 10.94 -26.20
C ARG A 64 17.90 9.84 -27.24
N TRP A 65 18.33 8.61 -27.00
CA TRP A 65 18.11 7.45 -27.86
C TRP A 65 17.12 6.46 -27.23
N ASP A 66 16.39 6.88 -26.21
CA ASP A 66 15.41 6.05 -25.50
C ASP A 66 16.07 4.78 -24.92
N SER A 67 17.32 4.90 -24.47
CA SER A 67 18.11 3.82 -23.85
C SER A 67 18.32 4.08 -22.36
N VAL A 68 18.36 2.99 -21.58
CA VAL A 68 18.60 3.01 -20.12
C VAL A 68 20.07 2.73 -19.79
N ALA A 69 20.55 3.17 -18.62
CA ALA A 69 21.94 2.95 -18.20
C ALA A 69 22.34 1.47 -18.19
N LEU A 70 21.43 0.57 -17.77
CA LEU A 70 21.67 -0.88 -17.74
C LEU A 70 22.03 -1.45 -19.12
N TYR A 71 21.38 -0.95 -20.18
CA TYR A 71 21.66 -1.38 -21.55
C TYR A 71 23.13 -1.14 -21.94
N TYR A 72 23.69 0.02 -21.58
CA TYR A 72 25.09 0.32 -21.88
C TYR A 72 26.08 -0.54 -21.10
N ALA A 73 25.78 -0.83 -19.83
CA ALA A 73 26.60 -1.75 -19.03
C ALA A 73 26.57 -3.18 -19.62
N CYS A 74 25.40 -3.63 -20.09
CA CYS A 74 25.25 -4.93 -20.77
C CYS A 74 26.02 -4.96 -22.10
N LEU A 75 25.85 -3.93 -22.94
CA LEU A 75 26.49 -3.79 -24.25
C LEU A 75 28.01 -3.77 -24.15
N ALA A 76 28.56 -3.06 -23.16
CA ALA A 76 29.99 -2.94 -22.92
C ALA A 76 30.59 -4.14 -22.15
N GLY A 77 29.77 -5.05 -21.62
CA GLY A 77 30.23 -6.26 -20.92
C GLY A 77 30.58 -6.05 -19.44
N HIS A 78 30.19 -4.94 -18.83
CA HIS A 78 30.54 -4.59 -17.46
C HIS A 78 29.57 -5.21 -16.44
N ALA A 79 29.85 -6.46 -16.05
CA ALA A 79 28.99 -7.21 -15.13
C ALA A 79 28.79 -6.55 -13.76
N GLU A 80 29.82 -5.92 -13.19
CA GLU A 80 29.69 -5.28 -11.87
C GLU A 80 28.90 -3.96 -11.95
N ALA A 81 29.11 -3.15 -12.99
CA ALA A 81 28.28 -1.97 -13.24
C ALA A 81 26.80 -2.34 -13.45
N ALA A 82 26.53 -3.42 -14.22
CA ALA A 82 25.19 -3.93 -14.40
C ALA A 82 24.57 -4.42 -13.07
N ARG A 83 25.35 -5.09 -12.22
CA ARG A 83 24.89 -5.53 -10.88
C ARG A 83 24.48 -4.34 -10.03
N MET A 84 25.32 -3.30 -9.94
CA MET A 84 25.02 -2.10 -9.15
C MET A 84 23.74 -1.41 -9.63
N LEU A 85 23.55 -1.30 -10.95
CA LEU A 85 22.33 -0.73 -11.52
C LEU A 85 21.09 -1.58 -11.19
N LEU A 86 21.20 -2.91 -11.30
CA LEU A 86 20.11 -3.83 -10.96
C LEU A 86 19.76 -3.79 -9.46
N GLU A 87 20.76 -3.71 -8.58
CA GLU A 87 20.56 -3.59 -7.12
C GLU A 87 19.90 -2.25 -6.76
N ALA A 88 20.19 -1.21 -7.52
CA ALA A 88 19.54 0.09 -7.40
C ALA A 88 18.16 0.18 -8.09
N GLY A 89 17.61 -0.95 -8.58
CA GLY A 89 16.25 -1.02 -9.12
C GLY A 89 16.13 -0.82 -10.64
N ALA A 90 17.20 -1.07 -11.41
CA ALA A 90 17.10 -1.14 -12.87
C ALA A 90 16.17 -2.28 -13.32
N VAL A 91 15.27 -2.01 -14.26
CA VAL A 91 14.30 -3.00 -14.76
C VAL A 91 14.93 -3.86 -15.85
N CYS A 92 14.81 -5.20 -15.75
CA CYS A 92 15.38 -6.16 -16.70
C CYS A 92 14.47 -7.34 -17.10
N ALA A 93 13.14 -7.23 -16.92
CA ALA A 93 12.19 -8.31 -17.19
C ALA A 93 12.11 -8.71 -18.69
N GLU A 94 12.13 -10.01 -19.01
CA GLU A 94 11.91 -10.51 -20.38
C GLU A 94 10.54 -10.08 -20.91
N ARG A 95 10.42 -9.95 -22.24
CA ARG A 95 9.23 -9.48 -22.97
C ARG A 95 8.87 -8.00 -22.72
N THR A 96 9.74 -7.27 -22.02
CA THR A 96 9.72 -5.81 -22.02
C THR A 96 10.74 -5.30 -23.03
N PHE A 97 10.44 -4.16 -23.64
CA PHE A 97 11.31 -3.55 -24.64
C PHE A 97 12.74 -3.30 -24.10
N ASP A 98 12.85 -2.85 -22.86
CA ASP A 98 14.14 -2.55 -22.22
C ASP A 98 14.86 -3.83 -21.73
N GLY A 99 14.12 -4.78 -21.14
CA GLY A 99 14.69 -6.05 -20.70
C GLY A 99 15.22 -6.89 -21.87
N ASP A 100 14.44 -7.03 -22.95
CA ASP A 100 14.86 -7.79 -24.14
C ASP A 100 16.11 -7.17 -24.80
N ARG A 101 16.22 -5.84 -24.81
CA ARG A 101 17.43 -5.14 -25.28
C ARG A 101 18.64 -5.44 -24.40
N CYS A 102 18.48 -5.45 -23.07
CA CYS A 102 19.58 -5.77 -22.15
C CYS A 102 20.03 -7.23 -22.30
N HIS A 103 19.08 -8.16 -22.44
CA HIS A 103 19.35 -9.58 -22.69
C HIS A 103 20.04 -9.80 -24.04
N TYR A 104 19.60 -9.09 -25.09
CA TYR A 104 20.22 -9.14 -26.41
C TYR A 104 21.64 -8.54 -26.40
N ALA A 105 21.82 -7.41 -25.71
CA ALA A 105 23.09 -6.69 -25.62
C ALA A 105 24.09 -7.33 -24.65
N ALA A 106 23.69 -8.31 -23.84
CA ALA A 106 24.57 -8.97 -22.88
C ALA A 106 25.77 -9.63 -23.57
N LEU A 107 26.93 -8.96 -23.50
CA LEU A 107 28.15 -9.37 -24.19
C LEU A 107 28.69 -10.73 -23.71
N ASN A 108 28.50 -11.04 -22.41
CA ASN A 108 29.12 -12.19 -21.74
C ASN A 108 28.08 -13.07 -21.03
N LEU A 109 28.37 -14.38 -20.88
CA LEU A 109 27.50 -15.32 -20.17
C LEU A 109 27.21 -14.90 -18.72
N ARG A 110 28.20 -14.27 -18.06
CA ARG A 110 28.05 -13.74 -16.69
C ARG A 110 26.93 -12.69 -16.60
N LEU A 111 26.78 -11.83 -17.61
CA LEU A 111 25.70 -10.83 -17.68
C LEU A 111 24.36 -11.50 -17.94
N ARG A 112 24.29 -12.49 -18.82
CA ARG A 112 23.05 -13.24 -19.08
C ARG A 112 22.53 -13.94 -17.82
N TRP A 113 23.43 -14.58 -17.06
CA TRP A 113 23.06 -15.20 -15.78
C TRP A 113 22.67 -14.16 -14.74
N LEU A 114 23.37 -13.01 -14.69
CA LEU A 114 23.03 -11.92 -13.80
C LEU A 114 21.61 -11.39 -14.07
N LEU A 115 21.29 -11.02 -15.32
CA LEU A 115 19.97 -10.52 -15.70
C LEU A 115 18.87 -11.53 -15.35
N LYS A 116 19.06 -12.81 -15.70
CA LYS A 116 18.11 -13.88 -15.39
C LYS A 116 17.92 -14.10 -13.88
N SER A 117 18.97 -13.92 -13.08
CA SER A 117 18.88 -14.04 -11.62
C SER A 117 18.14 -12.87 -10.96
N PHE A 118 18.21 -11.68 -11.55
CA PHE A 118 17.46 -10.51 -11.07
C PHE A 118 16.02 -10.49 -11.57
N GLU A 119 15.76 -11.07 -12.74
CA GLU A 119 14.42 -11.35 -13.24
C GLU A 119 13.68 -12.39 -12.38
N ALA A 120 14.39 -13.38 -11.84
CA ALA A 120 13.83 -14.34 -10.90
C ALA A 120 13.47 -13.72 -9.54
N ARG A 121 13.84 -12.46 -9.27
CA ARG A 121 13.31 -11.73 -8.11
C ARG A 121 11.88 -11.32 -8.45
N PRO A 122 10.91 -11.60 -7.56
CA PRO A 122 9.60 -10.97 -7.71
C PRO A 122 9.79 -9.45 -7.78
N PRO A 123 8.96 -8.73 -8.57
CA PRO A 123 9.00 -7.27 -8.58
C PRO A 123 8.96 -6.74 -7.14
N PRO A 124 9.64 -5.60 -6.85
CA PRO A 124 9.64 -5.05 -5.50
C PRO A 124 8.20 -4.98 -5.01
N LEU A 125 7.96 -5.43 -3.78
CA LEU A 125 6.61 -5.48 -3.22
C LEU A 125 5.97 -4.11 -3.43
N ALA A 126 4.79 -4.09 -4.04
CA ALA A 126 4.02 -2.86 -4.19
C ALA A 126 3.86 -2.18 -2.81
N PRO A 127 3.67 -0.85 -2.74
CA PRO A 127 3.39 -0.19 -1.48
C PRO A 127 2.29 -0.93 -0.73
N LEU A 128 2.46 -1.12 0.58
CA LEU A 128 1.54 -1.88 1.43
C LEU A 128 0.05 -1.50 1.20
N PRO A 129 -0.33 -0.20 1.12
CA PRO A 129 -1.71 0.18 0.84
C PRO A 129 -2.21 -0.25 -0.55
N ALA A 130 -1.32 -0.34 -1.55
CA ALA A 130 -1.69 -0.80 -2.89
C ALA A 130 -2.00 -2.31 -2.90
N ALA A 131 -1.20 -3.10 -2.18
CA ALA A 131 -1.42 -4.55 -2.06
C ALA A 131 -2.75 -4.88 -1.36
N LEU A 132 -3.05 -4.22 -0.23
CA LEU A 132 -4.31 -4.42 0.48
C LEU A 132 -5.51 -3.84 -0.26
N ARG A 133 -5.35 -2.72 -0.97
CA ARG A 133 -6.40 -2.25 -1.88
C ARG A 133 -6.72 -3.29 -2.96
N ALA A 134 -5.70 -3.94 -3.52
CA ALA A 134 -5.91 -4.98 -4.51
C ALA A 134 -6.64 -6.19 -3.93
N THR A 135 -6.38 -6.60 -2.68
CA THR A 135 -7.14 -7.68 -2.04
C THR A 135 -8.61 -7.30 -1.81
N PHE A 136 -8.89 -6.06 -1.40
CA PHE A 136 -10.27 -5.58 -1.27
C PHE A 136 -11.04 -5.58 -2.60
N LEU A 137 -10.38 -5.14 -3.68
CA LEU A 137 -10.95 -5.09 -5.04
C LEU A 137 -10.88 -6.43 -5.80
N ALA A 138 -10.23 -7.45 -5.23
CA ALA A 138 -10.32 -8.82 -5.73
C ALA A 138 -11.75 -9.37 -5.60
N CYS A 139 -12.50 -8.89 -4.60
CA CYS A 139 -13.90 -9.24 -4.38
C CYS A 139 -14.80 -8.69 -5.50
N PRO A 140 -15.53 -9.54 -6.25
CA PRO A 140 -16.35 -9.10 -7.38
C PRO A 140 -17.40 -8.06 -7.00
N ALA A 141 -18.03 -8.21 -5.83
CA ALA A 141 -19.03 -7.25 -5.35
C ALA A 141 -18.40 -5.89 -5.03
N ASN A 142 -17.26 -5.89 -4.33
CA ASN A 142 -16.54 -4.66 -4.02
C ASN A 142 -16.04 -3.96 -5.29
N ARG A 143 -15.53 -4.73 -6.26
CA ARG A 143 -15.07 -4.21 -7.55
C ARG A 143 -16.20 -3.58 -8.35
N ALA A 144 -17.34 -4.26 -8.45
CA ALA A 144 -18.51 -3.74 -9.16
C ALA A 144 -18.98 -2.42 -8.55
N ALA A 145 -19.06 -2.34 -7.21
CA ALA A 145 -19.41 -1.12 -6.50
C ALA A 145 -18.39 0.01 -6.72
N PHE A 146 -17.09 -0.31 -6.69
CA PHE A 146 -16.01 0.65 -6.97
C PHE A 146 -16.20 1.30 -8.35
N LEU A 147 -16.45 0.47 -9.37
CA LEU A 147 -16.65 0.92 -10.73
C LEU A 147 -17.96 1.72 -10.89
N GLU A 148 -19.05 1.32 -10.24
CA GLU A 148 -20.32 2.06 -10.24
C GLU A 148 -20.14 3.49 -9.71
N MET A 149 -19.40 3.67 -8.61
CA MET A 149 -19.13 4.99 -8.03
C MET A 149 -18.11 5.83 -8.81
N LEU A 150 -17.33 5.21 -9.69
CA LEU A 150 -16.46 5.90 -10.65
C LEU A 150 -17.22 6.29 -11.93
N GLN A 151 -18.15 5.45 -12.39
CA GLN A 151 -18.89 5.63 -13.65
C GLN A 151 -19.92 6.77 -13.63
N GLY A 152 -20.14 7.43 -12.49
CA GLY A 152 -20.79 8.74 -12.42
C GLY A 152 -20.10 9.82 -13.27
N SER A 153 -18.85 9.59 -13.70
CA SER A 153 -18.12 10.39 -14.70
C SER A 153 -17.64 9.52 -15.87
N ALA A 154 -18.05 9.88 -17.08
CA ALA A 154 -17.53 9.47 -18.41
C ALA A 154 -16.78 8.10 -18.48
N GLY A 155 -17.48 7.09 -19.00
CA GLY A 155 -17.06 5.67 -19.02
C GLY A 155 -15.77 5.28 -19.74
N ALA A 156 -14.96 6.21 -20.26
CA ALA A 156 -13.66 5.93 -20.88
C ALA A 156 -12.47 6.07 -19.91
N GLU A 157 -12.56 6.97 -18.91
CA GLU A 157 -11.51 7.14 -17.90
C GLU A 157 -11.56 6.04 -16.83
N ALA A 158 -12.74 5.51 -16.53
CA ALA A 158 -12.93 4.43 -15.56
C ALA A 158 -12.15 3.14 -15.94
N THR A 159 -12.01 2.85 -17.24
CA THR A 159 -11.24 1.69 -17.72
C THR A 159 -9.73 1.91 -17.58
N ALA A 160 -9.25 3.15 -17.78
CA ALA A 160 -7.85 3.52 -17.57
C ALA A 160 -7.49 3.58 -16.07
N LEU A 161 -8.40 4.03 -15.22
CA LEU A 161 -8.25 4.03 -13.76
C LEU A 161 -8.34 2.62 -13.16
N ALA A 162 -9.19 1.74 -13.70
CA ALA A 162 -9.20 0.32 -13.36
C ALA A 162 -7.86 -0.36 -13.72
N ALA A 163 -7.33 -0.04 -14.90
CA ALA A 163 -6.00 -0.50 -15.32
C ALA A 163 -4.87 0.08 -14.45
N ALA A 164 -4.97 1.36 -14.05
CA ALA A 164 -4.02 2.00 -13.12
C ALA A 164 -4.13 1.46 -11.69
N ALA A 165 -5.30 0.95 -11.28
CA ALA A 165 -5.52 0.24 -10.03
C ALA A 165 -5.04 -1.23 -10.08
N GLY A 166 -4.38 -1.65 -11.16
CA GLY A 166 -3.80 -2.98 -11.34
C GLY A 166 -4.75 -4.03 -11.87
N PHE A 167 -5.96 -3.66 -12.31
CA PHE A 167 -6.96 -4.60 -12.84
C PHE A 167 -7.17 -4.36 -14.32
N GLY A 168 -6.60 -5.23 -15.15
CA GLY A 168 -6.82 -5.20 -16.58
C GLY A 168 -8.21 -5.75 -16.95
N PRO A 169 -8.78 -5.40 -18.11
CA PRO A 169 -10.01 -5.99 -18.64
C PRO A 169 -9.92 -7.51 -18.97
N LYS A 170 -8.83 -8.17 -18.55
CA LYS A 170 -8.52 -9.59 -18.76
C LYS A 170 -8.41 -10.40 -17.46
N ASP A 171 -8.71 -9.82 -16.31
CA ASP A 171 -8.80 -10.61 -15.08
C ASP A 171 -10.08 -11.44 -15.16
N ASP A 172 -9.88 -12.71 -15.49
CA ASP A 172 -10.93 -13.71 -15.67
C ASP A 172 -11.89 -13.66 -14.46
N PRO A 173 -13.22 -13.53 -14.67
CA PRO A 173 -14.20 -13.55 -13.58
C PRO A 173 -14.24 -14.90 -12.83
N SER A 174 -13.49 -15.89 -13.31
CA SER A 174 -13.22 -17.18 -12.65
C SER A 174 -12.03 -17.16 -11.68
N SER A 175 -11.28 -16.05 -11.57
CA SER A 175 -10.32 -15.87 -10.49
C SER A 175 -11.09 -15.61 -9.19
N ALA A 176 -11.65 -16.68 -8.64
CA ALA A 176 -12.31 -16.71 -7.34
C ALA A 176 -11.46 -15.93 -6.33
N CYS A 177 -12.09 -15.22 -5.38
CA CYS A 177 -11.39 -14.69 -4.23
C CYS A 177 -10.65 -15.83 -3.56
N LEU A 178 -9.34 -15.95 -3.83
CA LEU A 178 -8.49 -17.00 -3.27
C LEU A 178 -8.47 -16.92 -1.73
N PHE A 179 -8.89 -15.77 -1.19
CA PHE A 179 -9.06 -15.48 0.23
C PHE A 179 -10.44 -14.86 0.43
N PRO A 180 -11.42 -15.62 0.93
CA PRO A 180 -12.76 -15.09 1.15
C PRO A 180 -12.76 -14.12 2.34
N PRO A 181 -13.54 -13.03 2.27
CA PRO A 181 -13.79 -12.16 3.41
C PRO A 181 -14.40 -12.95 4.58
N ASP A 182 -14.04 -12.58 5.81
CA ASP A 182 -14.57 -13.21 7.04
C ASP A 182 -15.86 -12.52 7.55
N ILE A 183 -16.24 -11.41 6.91
CA ILE A 183 -17.48 -10.71 7.16
C ILE A 183 -18.02 -9.99 5.91
N THR A 184 -19.34 -10.03 5.77
CA THR A 184 -20.09 -9.26 4.76
C THR A 184 -21.12 -8.35 5.41
N PHE A 185 -21.08 -7.07 5.05
CA PHE A 185 -22.07 -6.08 5.44
C PHE A 185 -23.10 -5.88 4.33
N TYR A 186 -24.39 -5.91 4.66
CA TYR A 186 -25.46 -5.60 3.71
C TYR A 186 -26.14 -4.29 4.09
N LEU A 187 -26.15 -3.34 3.15
CA LEU A 187 -26.91 -2.08 3.25
C LEU A 187 -27.76 -1.95 2.00
N ASP A 188 -29.06 -1.76 2.16
CA ASP A 188 -30.03 -1.66 1.05
C ASP A 188 -29.93 -2.80 0.03
N GLY A 189 -29.56 -4.00 0.50
CA GLY A 189 -29.37 -5.18 -0.33
C GLY A 189 -28.02 -5.25 -1.08
N LYS A 190 -27.18 -4.21 -1.01
CA LYS A 190 -25.83 -4.21 -1.57
C LYS A 190 -24.80 -4.73 -0.53
N PRO A 191 -23.96 -5.71 -0.89
CA PRO A 191 -22.91 -6.23 -0.01
C PRO A 191 -21.65 -5.36 -0.01
N VAL A 192 -20.93 -5.37 1.11
CA VAL A 192 -19.54 -4.90 1.26
C VAL A 192 -18.77 -5.98 2.00
N GLU A 193 -17.78 -6.55 1.33
CA GLU A 193 -16.98 -7.69 1.80
C GLU A 193 -15.67 -7.19 2.44
N ALA A 194 -15.33 -7.68 3.63
CA ALA A 194 -14.16 -7.22 4.39
C ALA A 194 -13.57 -8.28 5.33
N HIS A 195 -12.44 -7.94 5.94
CA HIS A 195 -11.68 -8.74 6.91
C HIS A 195 -11.71 -8.07 8.29
N ARG A 196 -12.12 -8.80 9.34
CA ARG A 196 -12.23 -8.29 10.73
C ARG A 196 -10.93 -7.71 11.23
N VAL A 197 -9.80 -8.37 10.96
CA VAL A 197 -8.47 -7.92 11.42
C VAL A 197 -8.18 -6.48 11.00
N ILE A 198 -8.47 -6.13 9.74
CA ILE A 198 -8.27 -4.77 9.21
C ILE A 198 -9.29 -3.80 9.82
N LEU A 199 -10.56 -4.19 9.92
CA LEU A 199 -11.60 -3.33 10.49
C LEU A 199 -11.35 -3.01 11.97
N CYS A 200 -10.94 -3.99 12.77
CA CYS A 200 -10.60 -3.83 14.18
C CYS A 200 -9.43 -2.85 14.36
N ALA A 201 -8.37 -3.02 13.56
CA ALA A 201 -7.17 -2.20 13.70
C ALA A 201 -7.37 -0.72 13.29
N ARG A 202 -8.36 -0.45 12.45
CA ARG A 202 -8.66 0.89 11.91
C ARG A 202 -9.86 1.58 12.59
N SER A 203 -10.63 0.86 13.40
CA SER A 203 -11.84 1.40 14.04
C SER A 203 -12.16 0.75 15.39
N PRO A 204 -12.14 1.53 16.48
CA PRO A 204 -12.56 1.04 17.81
C PRO A 204 -14.03 0.60 17.87
N PHE A 205 -14.88 1.11 16.97
CA PHE A 205 -16.27 0.70 16.87
C PHE A 205 -16.38 -0.76 16.41
N PHE A 206 -15.69 -1.11 15.32
CA PHE A 206 -15.69 -2.47 14.78
C PHE A 206 -15.07 -3.43 15.78
N GLU A 207 -13.93 -3.07 16.38
CA GLU A 207 -13.27 -3.86 17.41
C GLU A 207 -14.22 -4.23 18.56
N LYS A 208 -14.92 -3.23 19.13
CA LYS A 208 -15.89 -3.46 20.21
C LYS A 208 -17.04 -4.35 19.75
N LYS A 209 -17.56 -4.13 18.54
CA LYS A 209 -18.71 -4.89 18.01
C LYS A 209 -18.36 -6.35 17.72
N PHE A 210 -17.15 -6.62 17.24
CA PHE A 210 -16.67 -7.99 17.05
C PHE A 210 -16.39 -8.73 18.35
N LYS A 211 -16.03 -8.01 19.42
CA LYS A 211 -15.95 -8.59 20.77
C LYS A 211 -17.31 -8.84 21.41
N THR A 212 -18.38 -8.16 20.97
CA THR A 212 -19.74 -8.30 21.53
C THR A 212 -20.73 -8.96 20.57
N ASP A 213 -21.48 -8.17 19.81
CA ASP A 213 -22.71 -8.57 19.14
C ASP A 213 -22.45 -9.36 17.84
N TRP A 214 -21.25 -9.21 17.28
CA TRP A 214 -20.86 -9.72 15.96
C TRP A 214 -19.77 -10.78 16.01
N LYS A 215 -19.46 -11.33 17.18
CA LYS A 215 -18.38 -12.32 17.37
C LYS A 215 -18.50 -13.49 16.39
N ASP A 216 -19.64 -14.18 16.39
CA ASP A 216 -19.84 -15.39 15.58
C ASP A 216 -20.60 -15.15 14.24
N ARG A 217 -20.80 -13.88 13.85
CA ARG A 217 -21.65 -13.51 12.71
C ARG A 217 -20.84 -13.30 11.44
N LYS A 218 -21.01 -14.13 10.42
CA LYS A 218 -20.42 -13.91 9.09
C LYS A 218 -21.11 -12.80 8.28
N GLU A 219 -22.37 -12.49 8.59
CA GLU A 219 -23.13 -11.45 7.91
C GLU A 219 -23.75 -10.47 8.92
N VAL A 220 -23.69 -9.18 8.58
CA VAL A 220 -24.34 -8.10 9.34
C VAL A 220 -25.17 -7.26 8.38
N ARG A 221 -26.48 -7.16 8.65
CA ARG A 221 -27.41 -6.40 7.82
C ARG A 221 -27.82 -5.14 8.56
N PHE A 222 -27.65 -3.98 7.91
CA PHE A 222 -28.10 -2.71 8.45
C PHE A 222 -29.46 -2.36 7.86
N SER A 223 -30.46 -2.22 8.73
CA SER A 223 -31.81 -1.77 8.36
C SER A 223 -31.99 -0.26 8.55
N ASN A 224 -30.93 0.45 8.95
CA ASN A 224 -31.03 1.79 9.50
C ASN A 224 -30.66 2.84 8.44
N GLN A 225 -31.58 3.76 8.14
CA GLN A 225 -31.42 4.86 7.17
C GLN A 225 -30.30 5.86 7.52
N LYS A 226 -29.64 5.70 8.69
CA LYS A 226 -28.59 6.61 9.16
C LYS A 226 -27.21 6.34 8.54
N LEU A 227 -26.98 5.15 7.98
CA LEU A 227 -25.72 4.79 7.34
C LEU A 227 -25.98 4.56 5.85
N TYR A 228 -25.35 5.38 5.02
CA TYR A 228 -25.45 5.29 3.57
C TYR A 228 -24.45 4.27 3.02
N TYR A 229 -24.85 3.48 2.02
CA TYR A 229 -24.00 2.46 1.40
C TYR A 229 -22.68 3.05 0.89
N GLY A 230 -22.74 4.12 0.09
CA GLY A 230 -21.54 4.74 -0.50
C GLY A 230 -20.56 5.29 0.55
N ALA A 231 -21.08 5.79 1.68
CA ALA A 231 -20.29 6.28 2.78
C ALA A 231 -19.56 5.16 3.53
N LEU A 232 -20.27 4.07 3.87
CA LEU A 232 -19.65 2.92 4.53
C LEU A 232 -18.63 2.25 3.60
N TYR A 233 -18.99 2.08 2.32
CA TYR A 233 -18.08 1.52 1.32
C TYR A 233 -16.80 2.35 1.23
N SER A 234 -16.93 3.67 1.07
CA SER A 234 -15.76 4.55 0.92
C SER A 234 -14.86 4.55 2.15
N LEU A 235 -15.46 4.46 3.35
CA LEU A 235 -14.73 4.34 4.60
C LEU A 235 -13.98 2.99 4.71
N ILE A 236 -14.64 1.88 4.38
CA ILE A 236 -14.00 0.56 4.39
C ILE A 236 -12.91 0.50 3.32
N HIS A 237 -13.16 0.99 2.10
CA HIS A 237 -12.14 1.07 1.05
C HIS A 237 -10.93 1.92 1.50
N PHE A 238 -11.17 3.02 2.22
CA PHE A 238 -10.11 3.82 2.83
C PHE A 238 -9.29 3.01 3.84
N PHE A 239 -9.91 2.15 4.66
CA PHE A 239 -9.18 1.29 5.60
C PHE A 239 -8.16 0.35 4.93
N TYR A 240 -8.35 -0.03 3.66
CA TYR A 240 -7.43 -0.89 2.91
C TYR A 240 -6.41 -0.12 2.07
N SER A 241 -6.72 1.13 1.71
CA SER A 241 -5.96 1.86 0.69
C SER A 241 -5.29 3.13 1.21
N ASP A 242 -5.68 3.61 2.39
CA ASP A 242 -5.18 4.87 2.98
C ASP A 242 -5.38 6.08 2.04
N ARG A 243 -6.30 5.94 1.07
CA ARG A 243 -6.68 6.91 0.07
C ARG A 243 -8.20 6.97 -0.01
N LEU A 244 -8.76 8.13 0.29
CA LEU A 244 -10.18 8.36 0.26
C LEU A 244 -10.53 9.24 -0.94
N GLU A 245 -11.45 8.78 -1.77
CA GLU A 245 -11.94 9.51 -2.94
C GLU A 245 -13.46 9.52 -2.92
N VAL A 246 -14.06 10.67 -2.65
CA VAL A 246 -15.51 10.78 -2.47
C VAL A 246 -16.03 12.03 -3.18
N ALA A 247 -17.23 11.93 -3.76
CA ALA A 247 -17.92 13.08 -4.34
C ALA A 247 -18.24 14.10 -3.24
N VAL A 248 -18.15 15.40 -3.55
CA VAL A 248 -18.40 16.47 -2.56
C VAL A 248 -19.79 16.33 -1.93
N ASP A 249 -20.80 15.94 -2.73
CA ASP A 249 -22.18 15.73 -2.26
C ASP A 249 -22.32 14.61 -1.20
N ASP A 250 -21.41 13.63 -1.22
CA ASP A 250 -21.42 12.49 -0.29
C ASP A 250 -20.56 12.72 0.96
N MET A 251 -19.84 13.83 1.06
CA MET A 251 -18.94 14.09 2.20
C MET A 251 -19.68 14.17 3.54
N GLU A 252 -20.89 14.72 3.57
CA GLU A 252 -21.70 14.75 4.79
C GLU A 252 -22.14 13.35 5.23
N ASN A 253 -22.48 12.49 4.27
CA ASN A 253 -22.81 11.08 4.54
C ASN A 253 -21.60 10.36 5.12
N LEU A 254 -20.40 10.62 4.56
CA LEU A 254 -19.16 10.04 5.03
C LEU A 254 -18.76 10.52 6.42
N ALA A 255 -18.89 11.81 6.71
CA ALA A 255 -18.62 12.36 8.05
C ALA A 255 -19.52 11.73 9.11
N ARG A 256 -20.82 11.52 8.79
CA ARG A 256 -21.75 10.75 9.64
C ARG A 256 -21.28 9.32 9.85
N ALA A 257 -20.81 8.64 8.80
CA ALA A 257 -20.28 7.28 8.92
C ALA A 257 -19.01 7.22 9.80
N CYS A 258 -18.08 8.16 9.64
CA CYS A 258 -16.87 8.27 10.46
C CYS A 258 -17.22 8.46 11.94
N LYS A 259 -18.24 9.29 12.24
CA LYS A 259 -18.74 9.47 13.60
C LYS A 259 -19.30 8.18 14.21
N VAL A 260 -20.06 7.40 13.44
CA VAL A 260 -20.59 6.10 13.92
C VAL A 260 -19.46 5.10 14.13
N CYS A 261 -18.49 5.06 13.22
CA CYS A 261 -17.34 4.16 13.27
C CYS A 261 -16.22 4.64 14.21
N LYS A 262 -16.41 5.78 14.89
CA LYS A 262 -15.44 6.39 15.82
C LYS A 262 -14.07 6.68 15.20
N CYS A 263 -14.06 7.19 13.97
CA CYS A 263 -12.85 7.67 13.29
C CYS A 263 -12.72 9.19 13.48
N GLU A 264 -12.22 9.63 14.63
CA GLU A 264 -12.32 11.04 15.07
C GLU A 264 -11.49 12.01 14.21
N GLU A 265 -10.23 11.67 13.89
CA GLU A 265 -9.35 12.55 13.11
C GLU A 265 -9.81 12.67 11.66
N LEU A 266 -10.22 11.56 11.04
CA LEU A 266 -10.83 11.58 9.72
C LEU A 266 -12.12 12.40 9.71
N GLN A 267 -12.94 12.28 10.76
CA GLN A 267 -14.17 13.08 10.89
C GLN A 267 -13.85 14.58 10.98
N LYS A 268 -12.85 15.00 11.77
CA LYS A 268 -12.45 16.41 11.88
C LYS A 268 -12.03 17.01 10.53
N ILE A 269 -11.23 16.27 9.77
CA ILE A 269 -10.80 16.69 8.43
C ILE A 269 -12.02 16.85 7.51
N LEU A 270 -12.91 15.85 7.47
CA LEU A 270 -14.12 15.90 6.65
C LEU A 270 -15.05 17.05 7.07
N ASP A 271 -15.28 17.26 8.37
CA ASP A 271 -16.12 18.33 8.88
C ASP A 271 -15.54 19.71 8.48
N SER A 272 -14.21 19.88 8.55
CA SER A 272 -13.54 21.12 8.12
C SER A 272 -13.67 21.36 6.61
N GLU A 273 -13.55 20.29 5.82
CA GLU A 273 -13.65 20.38 4.36
C GLU A 273 -15.09 20.62 3.91
N VAL A 274 -16.08 20.01 4.55
CA VAL A 274 -17.51 20.30 4.29
C VAL A 274 -17.82 21.77 4.53
N VAL A 275 -17.27 22.38 5.59
CA VAL A 275 -17.43 23.82 5.86
C VAL A 275 -16.73 24.65 4.78
N HIS A 276 -15.54 24.26 4.35
CA HIS A 276 -14.80 24.94 3.28
C HIS A 276 -15.57 24.90 1.96
N GLN A 277 -16.09 23.73 1.54
CA GLN A 277 -16.86 23.59 0.31
C GLN A 277 -18.12 24.46 0.33
N LYS A 278 -18.85 24.50 1.45
CA LYS A 278 -20.01 25.40 1.63
C LYS A 278 -19.65 26.88 1.50
N TYR A 279 -18.49 27.29 2.05
CA TYR A 279 -18.01 28.66 1.91
C TYR A 279 -17.57 28.98 0.47
N ALA A 280 -16.90 28.04 -0.19
CA ALA A 280 -16.50 28.15 -1.59
C ALA A 280 -17.72 28.30 -2.50
N GLU A 281 -18.76 27.49 -2.28
CA GLU A 281 -20.06 27.59 -2.96
C GLU A 281 -20.75 28.92 -2.71
N TYR A 282 -20.79 29.41 -1.47
CA TYR A 282 -21.35 30.73 -1.14
C TYR A 282 -20.63 31.86 -1.90
N LYS A 283 -19.29 31.75 -2.03
CA LYS A 283 -18.46 32.72 -2.74
C LYS A 283 -18.64 32.61 -4.26
N SER A 284 -18.75 31.39 -4.80
CA SER A 284 -18.91 31.13 -6.23
C SER A 284 -20.34 31.31 -6.73
N ALA A 285 -21.38 31.19 -5.90
CA ALA A 285 -22.77 31.46 -6.28
C ALA A 285 -23.03 32.93 -6.69
N ARG A 286 -22.03 33.81 -6.57
CA ARG A 286 -22.01 35.16 -7.15
C ARG A 286 -21.54 35.19 -8.62
N GLU A 287 -21.00 34.10 -9.13
CA GLU A 287 -20.53 33.91 -10.51
C GLU A 287 -21.19 32.63 -11.07
N LEU A 288 -22.08 32.76 -12.05
CA LEU A 288 -22.92 31.66 -12.55
C LEU A 288 -22.10 30.42 -12.99
N ASP A 289 -22.68 29.25 -12.66
CA ASP A 289 -22.48 27.92 -13.25
C ASP A 289 -21.10 27.26 -13.13
N LEU A 290 -20.94 26.39 -12.11
CA LEU A 290 -20.23 25.12 -12.26
C LEU A 290 -20.99 24.00 -11.55
N ASP A 291 -21.34 22.96 -12.30
CA ASP A 291 -21.99 21.73 -11.83
C ASP A 291 -21.10 21.05 -10.77
N ASN A 292 -21.50 21.15 -9.51
CA ASN A 292 -20.72 20.67 -8.36
C ASN A 292 -20.65 19.14 -8.27
N SER A 293 -21.55 18.45 -8.99
CA SER A 293 -21.65 16.98 -9.06
C SER A 293 -20.40 16.28 -9.60
N GLN A 294 -19.48 17.04 -10.22
CA GLN A 294 -18.22 16.54 -10.76
C GLN A 294 -17.01 16.74 -9.83
N LYS A 295 -17.15 17.49 -8.73
CA LYS A 295 -16.04 17.73 -7.81
C LYS A 295 -15.84 16.53 -6.89
N ARG A 296 -14.61 16.03 -6.83
CA ARG A 296 -14.20 14.93 -5.95
C ARG A 296 -13.20 15.45 -4.92
N PHE A 297 -13.45 15.08 -3.67
CA PHE A 297 -12.48 15.25 -2.60
C PHE A 297 -11.54 14.04 -2.57
N ILE A 298 -10.23 14.31 -2.53
CA ILE A 298 -9.19 13.28 -2.45
C ILE A 298 -8.36 13.56 -1.20
N LEU A 299 -8.39 12.62 -0.25
CA LEU A 299 -7.53 12.63 0.92
C LEU A 299 -6.45 11.56 0.78
N GLN A 300 -5.20 11.97 0.99
CA GLN A 300 -4.05 11.07 1.08
C GLN A 300 -3.71 10.79 2.55
N ALA A 301 -3.13 9.62 2.82
CA ALA A 301 -2.72 9.18 4.16
C ALA A 301 -1.86 10.20 4.93
N GLN A 302 -1.05 10.99 4.22
CA GLN A 302 -0.13 11.97 4.81
C GLN A 302 -0.86 13.08 5.58
N SER A 303 -2.12 13.34 5.24
CA SER A 303 -2.98 14.30 5.93
C SER A 303 -3.47 13.82 7.29
N LEU A 304 -3.32 12.53 7.61
CA LEU A 304 -3.67 11.95 8.91
C LEU A 304 -2.46 11.79 9.83
N PRO A 305 -2.67 11.80 11.16
CA PRO A 305 -1.63 11.43 12.13
C PRO A 305 -1.08 10.03 11.87
N GLU A 306 0.19 9.80 12.19
CA GLU A 306 0.86 8.53 11.89
C GLU A 306 0.14 7.31 12.49
N GLU A 307 -0.40 7.44 13.70
CA GLU A 307 -1.11 6.37 14.41
C GLU A 307 -2.37 5.86 13.68
N ASP A 308 -2.98 6.78 12.92
CA ASP A 308 -4.21 6.57 12.14
C ASP A 308 -3.92 6.19 10.69
N ARG A 309 -2.67 5.93 10.31
CA ARG A 309 -2.31 5.39 9.00
C ARG A 309 -2.34 3.85 9.01
N LEU A 310 -2.56 3.26 7.84
CA LEU A 310 -2.58 1.81 7.64
C LEU A 310 -1.29 1.10 8.08
N PRO A 311 -0.07 1.59 7.76
CA PRO A 311 1.16 0.94 8.20
C PRO A 311 1.25 0.80 9.73
N SER A 312 0.91 1.86 10.48
CA SER A 312 0.91 1.83 11.95
C SER A 312 -0.15 0.89 12.51
N ALA A 313 -1.31 0.79 11.85
CA ALA A 313 -2.35 -0.17 12.21
C ALA A 313 -1.91 -1.62 12.02
N LEU A 314 -1.22 -1.94 10.91
CA LEU A 314 -0.65 -3.28 10.69
C LEU A 314 0.52 -3.56 11.62
N GLN A 315 1.33 -2.56 11.96
CA GLN A 315 2.41 -2.72 12.93
C GLN A 315 1.85 -3.13 14.32
N ARG A 316 0.71 -2.57 14.74
CA ARG A 316 0.02 -3.03 15.96
C ARG A 316 -0.41 -4.49 15.86
N ILE A 317 -1.01 -4.89 14.74
CA ILE A 317 -1.40 -6.29 14.49
C ILE A 317 -0.18 -7.22 14.59
N LEU A 318 0.92 -6.85 13.94
CA LEU A 318 2.17 -7.61 13.97
C LEU A 318 2.70 -7.77 15.39
N HIS A 319 2.74 -6.69 16.18
CA HIS A 319 3.18 -6.77 17.57
C HIS A 319 2.32 -7.71 18.41
N THR A 320 0.99 -7.69 18.25
CA THR A 320 0.10 -8.62 18.93
C THR A 320 0.35 -10.07 18.49
N CYS A 321 0.51 -10.32 17.19
CA CYS A 321 0.84 -11.65 16.65
C CYS A 321 2.14 -12.20 17.21
N LEU A 322 3.21 -11.40 17.19
CA LEU A 322 4.52 -11.82 17.67
C LEU A 322 4.53 -12.06 19.18
N ALA A 323 3.78 -11.26 19.96
CA ALA A 323 3.63 -11.46 21.41
C ALA A 323 2.87 -12.76 21.75
N ASN A 324 1.93 -13.17 20.91
CA ASN A 324 1.15 -14.39 21.08
C ASN A 324 1.86 -15.65 20.53
N SER A 325 2.80 -15.47 19.60
CA SER A 325 3.60 -16.56 19.00
C SER A 325 4.55 -17.20 20.03
N ARG A 326 4.54 -18.53 20.17
CA ARG A 326 5.25 -19.25 21.26
C ARG A 326 6.00 -20.49 20.77
N GLU A 327 6.94 -20.95 21.60
CA GLU A 327 7.65 -22.22 21.41
C GLU A 327 6.80 -23.43 21.83
N GLU A 328 6.87 -24.51 21.05
CA GLU A 328 6.00 -25.69 21.13
C GLU A 328 6.10 -26.44 22.49
N GLY A 329 7.21 -26.30 23.22
CA GLY A 329 7.47 -26.94 24.51
C GLY A 329 6.69 -26.40 25.72
N TYR A 330 5.89 -25.35 25.55
CA TYR A 330 5.10 -24.75 26.65
C TYR A 330 3.73 -25.43 26.89
N TYR A 331 3.36 -26.41 26.07
CA TYR A 331 2.08 -27.12 26.19
C TYR A 331 2.18 -28.45 26.93
N SER A 332 3.37 -28.86 27.39
CA SER A 332 3.54 -30.05 28.21
C SER A 332 3.70 -29.70 29.69
N GLU A 333 2.69 -30.14 30.44
CA GLU A 333 2.67 -30.35 31.89
C GLU A 333 2.62 -29.10 32.78
N ASP A 334 1.50 -29.01 33.52
CA ASP A 334 1.25 -28.13 34.65
C ASP A 334 1.28 -26.61 34.39
N SER A 335 0.09 -26.04 34.16
CA SER A 335 -0.41 -25.04 35.12
C SER A 335 -1.83 -24.60 34.80
N ASN A 336 -2.69 -24.84 35.79
CA ASN A 336 -3.95 -24.14 36.03
C ASN A 336 -3.69 -22.66 36.43
N GLU A 337 -2.65 -22.02 35.88
CA GLU A 337 -2.28 -20.63 36.16
C GLU A 337 -2.72 -19.72 35.01
N MET A 338 -3.75 -18.96 35.32
CA MET A 338 -4.12 -17.71 34.67
C MET A 338 -4.39 -17.78 33.17
N HIS A 339 -5.69 -17.72 32.85
CA HIS A 339 -6.17 -16.83 31.79
C HIS A 339 -5.65 -15.40 32.03
N LYS A 340 -4.36 -15.15 31.76
CA LYS A 340 -3.88 -13.80 31.51
C LYS A 340 -4.56 -13.35 30.23
N ASN A 341 -5.14 -12.16 30.27
CA ASN A 341 -5.81 -11.46 29.18
C ASN A 341 -4.92 -11.42 27.92
N LEU A 342 -4.85 -12.51 27.16
CA LEU A 342 -4.33 -12.51 25.81
C LEU A 342 -5.41 -11.84 24.98
N GLU A 343 -5.10 -10.67 24.44
CA GLU A 343 -5.99 -10.00 23.49
C GLU A 343 -6.23 -10.96 22.32
N GLU A 344 -7.50 -11.19 21.96
CA GLU A 344 -7.87 -11.96 20.78
C GLU A 344 -7.23 -11.30 19.56
N ASP A 345 -6.23 -11.95 18.97
CA ASP A 345 -5.44 -11.47 17.84
C ASP A 345 -6.10 -11.72 16.48
N LEU A 346 -7.26 -12.38 16.48
CA LEU A 346 -8.03 -12.74 15.28
C LEU A 346 -7.19 -13.52 14.26
N ALA A 347 -6.16 -14.26 14.70
CA ALA A 347 -5.37 -15.10 13.83
C ALA A 347 -6.24 -16.17 13.17
N ASP A 348 -6.09 -16.34 11.86
CA ASP A 348 -6.82 -17.32 11.05
C ASP A 348 -5.88 -18.39 10.45
N LEU A 349 -4.57 -18.31 10.76
CA LEU A 349 -3.54 -19.23 10.31
C LEU A 349 -2.43 -19.37 11.35
N TYR A 350 -1.97 -20.60 11.57
CA TYR A 350 -0.73 -20.87 12.29
C TYR A 350 0.36 -21.32 11.33
N ILE A 351 1.58 -20.78 11.50
CA ILE A 351 2.75 -21.21 10.74
C ILE A 351 3.82 -21.66 11.73
N LYS A 352 4.19 -22.94 11.65
CA LYS A 352 5.27 -23.54 12.44
C LYS A 352 6.58 -23.43 11.67
N VAL A 353 7.59 -22.84 12.33
CA VAL A 353 8.96 -22.70 11.79
C VAL A 353 9.94 -23.21 12.83
N GLY A 354 10.49 -24.40 12.60
CA GLY A 354 11.25 -25.13 13.62
C GLY A 354 10.38 -25.40 14.86
N ASP A 355 10.82 -24.90 16.02
CA ASP A 355 10.15 -25.13 17.31
C ASP A 355 9.19 -24.00 17.71
N LYS A 356 9.03 -22.95 16.88
CA LYS A 356 8.18 -21.78 17.15
C LYS A 356 6.92 -21.81 16.27
N VAL A 357 5.76 -21.53 16.87
CA VAL A 357 4.48 -21.38 16.17
C VAL A 357 4.13 -19.91 16.10
N PHE A 358 3.97 -19.40 14.88
CA PHE A 358 3.60 -18.03 14.58
C PHE A 358 2.10 -17.91 14.33
N HIS A 359 1.50 -16.90 14.96
CA HIS A 359 0.12 -16.49 14.70
C HIS A 359 0.11 -15.54 13.52
N CYS A 360 -0.67 -15.82 12.48
CA CYS A 360 -0.65 -15.08 11.24
C CYS A 360 -2.06 -14.81 10.71
N HIS A 361 -2.15 -13.82 9.83
CA HIS A 361 -3.36 -13.46 9.10
C HIS A 361 -3.21 -13.77 7.62
N MET A 362 -4.06 -14.64 7.09
CA MET A 362 -4.05 -15.09 5.70
C MET A 362 -4.11 -13.90 4.74
N VAL A 363 -4.98 -12.91 5.03
CA VAL A 363 -5.13 -11.71 4.19
C VAL A 363 -3.84 -10.91 4.07
N ILE A 364 -3.06 -10.79 5.16
CA ILE A 364 -1.81 -10.03 5.16
C ILE A 364 -0.77 -10.81 4.36
N LEU A 365 -0.52 -12.07 4.71
CA LEU A 365 0.48 -12.91 4.04
C LEU A 365 0.21 -13.05 2.53
N ALA A 366 -1.04 -13.32 2.16
CA ALA A 366 -1.42 -13.47 0.75
C ALA A 366 -1.33 -12.16 -0.03
N SER A 367 -1.54 -11.00 0.61
CA SER A 367 -1.37 -9.71 -0.04
C SER A 367 0.10 -9.35 -0.30
N ARG A 368 1.03 -9.90 0.49
CA ARG A 368 2.46 -9.54 0.47
C ARG A 368 3.36 -10.60 -0.12
N SER A 369 2.86 -11.82 -0.31
CA SER A 369 3.66 -12.95 -0.79
C SER A 369 2.88 -13.79 -1.77
N GLU A 370 3.33 -13.79 -3.03
CA GLU A 370 2.82 -14.71 -4.05
C GLU A 370 3.06 -16.18 -3.68
N TYR A 371 4.11 -16.46 -2.89
CA TYR A 371 4.34 -17.79 -2.34
C TYR A 371 3.23 -18.21 -1.39
N PHE A 372 2.92 -17.41 -0.35
CA PHE A 372 1.84 -17.74 0.58
C PHE A 372 0.48 -17.69 -0.11
N ARG A 373 0.29 -16.76 -1.05
CA ARG A 373 -0.90 -16.69 -1.89
C ARG A 373 -1.13 -17.99 -2.66
N ALA A 374 -0.09 -18.52 -3.31
CA ALA A 374 -0.15 -19.77 -4.05
C ALA A 374 -0.26 -21.01 -3.15
N ARG A 375 0.41 -21.00 -1.99
CA ARG A 375 0.37 -22.12 -1.03
C ARG A 375 -0.99 -22.21 -0.36
N LEU A 376 -1.51 -21.10 0.18
CA LEU A 376 -2.80 -21.04 0.88
C LEU A 376 -4.03 -21.23 -0.03
N SER A 377 -3.92 -20.91 -1.33
CA SER A 377 -5.00 -21.21 -2.28
C SER A 377 -5.21 -22.71 -2.53
N ARG A 378 -4.20 -23.54 -2.22
CA ARG A 378 -4.25 -25.00 -2.39
C ARG A 378 -4.62 -25.74 -1.10
N THR A 379 -4.59 -25.07 0.05
CA THR A 379 -4.78 -25.70 1.37
C THR A 379 -6.24 -25.92 1.77
N VAL A 380 -7.23 -25.50 0.97
CA VAL A 380 -8.66 -25.76 1.28
C VAL A 380 -8.95 -27.27 1.44
N ASP A 381 -8.12 -28.15 0.84
CA ASP A 381 -8.25 -29.61 0.92
C ASP A 381 -7.00 -30.33 1.48
N PHE A 382 -5.95 -29.62 1.92
CA PHE A 382 -4.66 -30.21 2.30
C PHE A 382 -4.34 -29.96 3.79
N LEU A 383 -4.48 -31.02 4.60
CA LEU A 383 -3.95 -31.09 5.97
C LEU A 383 -2.48 -31.52 5.90
N GLU A 384 -1.56 -30.58 5.70
CA GLU A 384 -0.14 -30.85 5.98
C GLU A 384 0.05 -31.00 7.50
N GLY A 385 0.59 -32.13 7.95
CA GLY A 385 0.92 -32.38 9.36
C GLY A 385 -0.21 -32.98 10.20
N SER A 386 -0.43 -34.29 10.08
CA SER A 386 -1.13 -35.06 11.11
C SER A 386 -0.22 -35.26 12.33
N SER A 387 -0.09 -34.24 13.17
CA SER A 387 0.44 -34.37 14.53
C SER A 387 -0.59 -33.86 15.52
N GLY A 388 -0.61 -34.40 16.75
CA GLY A 388 -1.70 -34.27 17.74
C GLY A 388 -2.10 -32.86 18.19
N PHE A 389 -1.47 -31.81 17.64
CA PHE A 389 -1.77 -30.40 17.86
C PHE A 389 -3.11 -29.94 17.25
N GLN A 390 -3.55 -30.57 16.15
CA GLN A 390 -4.80 -30.22 15.43
C GLN A 390 -6.09 -30.44 16.25
N ALA A 391 -6.08 -31.28 17.28
CA ALA A 391 -7.30 -31.60 18.03
C ALA A 391 -7.72 -30.51 19.03
N ALA A 392 -6.85 -29.54 19.33
CA ALA A 392 -7.08 -28.54 20.38
C ALA A 392 -7.48 -27.15 19.85
N GLN A 393 -7.16 -26.81 18.59
CA GLN A 393 -7.40 -25.48 18.02
C GLN A 393 -7.86 -25.59 16.56
N ASN A 394 -9.11 -25.22 16.26
CA ASN A 394 -9.81 -25.40 14.98
C ASN A 394 -9.27 -24.57 13.78
N LEU A 395 -7.97 -24.24 13.73
CA LEU A 395 -7.36 -23.37 12.71
C LEU A 395 -6.34 -24.13 11.85
N PRO A 396 -6.13 -23.71 10.58
CA PRO A 396 -5.14 -24.33 9.70
C PRO A 396 -3.72 -24.10 10.24
N LEU A 397 -2.90 -25.15 10.19
CA LEU A 397 -1.48 -25.14 10.55
C LEU A 397 -0.64 -25.43 9.31
N LEU A 398 0.37 -24.60 9.06
CA LEU A 398 1.33 -24.75 7.97
C LEU A 398 2.72 -24.97 8.55
N GLU A 399 3.49 -25.93 8.03
CA GLU A 399 4.89 -26.13 8.44
C GLU A 399 5.84 -25.57 7.38
N GLU A 400 6.78 -24.71 7.82
CA GLU A 400 7.88 -24.20 7.02
C GLU A 400 9.20 -24.79 7.50
N HIS A 401 9.90 -25.48 6.61
CA HIS A 401 11.15 -26.20 6.93
C HIS A 401 12.42 -25.51 6.41
N ASP A 402 12.28 -24.60 5.45
CA ASP A 402 13.42 -23.99 4.75
C ASP A 402 13.90 -22.66 5.38
N LEU A 403 13.23 -22.19 6.44
CA LEU A 403 13.52 -20.91 7.09
C LEU A 403 13.82 -21.11 8.57
N SER A 404 14.73 -20.29 9.11
CA SER A 404 14.89 -20.16 10.55
C SER A 404 13.78 -19.28 11.13
N ALA A 405 13.43 -19.48 12.41
CA ALA A 405 12.43 -18.66 13.09
C ALA A 405 12.78 -17.17 13.07
N GLU A 406 14.07 -16.81 13.23
CA GLU A 406 14.54 -15.42 13.16
C GLU A 406 14.37 -14.82 11.76
N ALA A 407 14.69 -15.59 10.71
CA ALA A 407 14.51 -15.13 9.33
C ALA A 407 13.03 -14.95 8.99
N PHE A 408 12.18 -15.85 9.47
CA PHE A 408 10.74 -15.77 9.30
C PHE A 408 10.15 -14.55 10.02
N GLU A 409 10.61 -14.25 11.24
CA GLU A 409 10.19 -13.05 11.98
C GLU A 409 10.55 -11.77 11.24
N LYS A 410 11.77 -11.67 10.69
CA LYS A 410 12.17 -10.54 9.84
C LYS A 410 11.41 -10.46 8.53
N MET A 411 11.04 -11.60 7.98
CA MET A 411 10.17 -11.64 6.81
C MET A 411 8.76 -11.10 7.15
N LEU A 412 8.19 -11.45 8.31
CA LEU A 412 6.91 -10.91 8.77
C LEU A 412 6.98 -9.41 9.07
N GLU A 413 8.08 -8.92 9.64
CA GLU A 413 8.30 -7.47 9.85
C GLU A 413 8.38 -6.69 8.52
N TYR A 414 8.90 -7.33 7.47
CA TYR A 414 9.04 -6.72 6.14
C TYR A 414 7.72 -6.71 5.35
N MET A 415 6.87 -7.73 5.54
CA MET A 415 5.56 -7.85 4.88
C MET A 415 4.61 -6.77 5.36
#